data_AF-A0A182ECX9-F1
#
_entry.id   AF-A0A182ECX9-F1
#
_cell.length_a   1.000
_cell.length_b   1.000
_cell.length_c   1.000
_cell.angle_alpha   90.00
_cell.angle_beta   90.00
_cell.angle_gamma   90.00
#
_symmetry.space_group_name_H-M   'P 1'
#
loop_
_entity.id
_entity.type
_entity.pdbx_description
1 polymer ?
#
loop_
_entity_poly.entity_id
_entity_poly.type
_entity_poly.pdbx_seq_one_letter_code
_entity_poly.pdbx_strand_id
1 'polypeptide(L)'
;MDENKNEIELLRIEKKDLLEKLETLKQKRKDDYLRLTGNERNIAELEALREMKIKLVESNSRLQRQLQEKEKKLIELSKMGQEKLVRLSELEEKLEIITVEKEMAEEKAELLQADIEFEKQRVQEQEIELNLLRNEIEQKEDNIPEDDCILHLKLLEYQNMKLREAVVRMRDVIGQLAEDKQELVQGNEVLKNDSATLVKICENLKNELQNAERTIVLLKERIEATTDSEKMIEILTEKNMDLEMKLRTLEETVEDYEAIRSMDEEILETQRETERELKEEFDLANCRIGNLLAQIKVYGEQVDEYEKMVMKFRRKIIELNEEIQGRQDEIIILNKQLKGENVSNTISVQSAQLTAATRTFAEMVDREVCALELKYEIELSNYLKAFLPESFSKPGGDSDAILLTIRCSRLSAKTAMLTKLLNLKCQFPPGGMRREHVTKSHKAEQWAHYAKFLFLLSNFSCAIRQCESAVRRCTMERLSRLAPLQSDIAKEEKMIDQYIDLLKNDNFDENTSTDGINKGINYLQKSTTIA
;
A
#
# COMPACT_ATOMS: atom_id res chain seq x y z
N MET A 1 19.61 -35.03 87.83
CA MET A 1 18.91 -33.71 87.77
C MET A 1 19.23 -32.99 86.48
N ASP A 2 20.49 -32.90 86.05
CA ASP A 2 20.83 -32.19 84.80
C ASP A 2 20.61 -33.03 83.53
N GLU A 3 20.68 -34.38 83.60
CA GLU A 3 20.33 -35.26 82.47
C GLU A 3 18.88 -35.03 81.98
N ASN A 4 17.90 -35.00 82.89
CA ASN A 4 16.50 -34.68 82.55
C ASN A 4 16.33 -33.27 81.96
N LYS A 5 17.20 -32.29 82.29
CA LYS A 5 17.15 -30.96 81.66
C LYS A 5 17.64 -31.03 80.22
N ASN A 6 18.75 -31.72 79.98
CA ASN A 6 19.30 -31.92 78.64
C ASN A 6 18.31 -32.68 77.74
N GLU A 7 17.62 -33.69 78.27
CA GLU A 7 16.57 -34.42 77.56
C GLU A 7 15.36 -33.52 77.22
N ILE A 8 14.91 -32.67 78.16
CA ILE A 8 13.85 -31.68 77.92
C ILE A 8 14.27 -30.63 76.87
N GLU A 9 15.55 -30.23 76.83
CA GLU A 9 16.05 -29.31 75.80
C GLU A 9 16.16 -29.97 74.42
N LEU A 10 16.64 -31.22 74.33
CA LEU A 10 16.63 -31.99 73.09
C LEU A 10 15.21 -32.17 72.53
N LEU A 11 14.24 -32.52 73.37
CA LEU A 11 12.83 -32.64 72.97
C LEU A 11 12.22 -31.29 72.54
N ARG A 12 12.68 -30.16 73.09
CA ARG A 12 12.28 -28.82 72.64
C ARG A 12 12.86 -28.47 71.28
N ILE A 13 14.11 -28.84 71.01
CA ILE A 13 14.75 -28.66 69.70
C ILE A 13 14.04 -29.54 68.67
N GLU A 14 13.85 -30.83 68.93
CA GLU A 14 13.14 -31.74 68.02
C GLU A 14 11.70 -31.26 67.74
N LYS A 15 10.97 -30.81 68.76
CA LYS A 15 9.63 -30.22 68.56
C LYS A 15 9.67 -28.97 67.70
N LYS A 16 10.70 -28.13 67.81
CA LYS A 16 10.89 -26.93 66.98
C LYS A 16 11.19 -27.33 65.53
N ASP A 17 12.11 -28.26 65.31
CA ASP A 17 12.46 -28.79 63.98
C ASP A 17 11.25 -29.46 63.30
N LEU A 18 10.42 -30.19 64.05
CA LEU A 18 9.19 -30.80 63.55
C LEU A 18 8.13 -29.75 63.20
N LEU A 19 8.03 -28.66 63.96
CA LEU A 19 7.14 -27.53 63.62
C LEU A 19 7.62 -26.79 62.36
N GLU A 20 8.92 -26.55 62.21
CA GLU A 20 9.50 -25.93 61.01
C GLU A 20 9.34 -26.83 59.76
N LYS A 21 9.55 -28.15 59.90
CA LYS A 21 9.23 -29.14 58.85
C LYS A 21 7.74 -29.15 58.50
N LEU A 22 6.86 -29.06 59.49
CA LEU A 22 5.41 -29.02 59.28
C LEU A 22 4.95 -27.72 58.59
N GLU A 23 5.56 -26.57 58.90
CA GLU A 23 5.24 -25.31 58.25
C GLU A 23 5.79 -25.24 56.81
N THR A 24 7.01 -25.71 56.56
CA THR A 24 7.54 -25.83 55.19
C THR A 24 6.72 -26.81 54.33
N LEU A 25 6.19 -27.90 54.90
CA LEU A 25 5.27 -28.81 54.20
C LEU A 25 3.90 -28.17 53.92
N LYS A 26 3.36 -27.33 54.83
CA LYS A 26 2.14 -26.55 54.54
C LYS A 26 2.38 -25.54 53.42
N GLN A 27 3.52 -24.87 53.40
CA GLN A 27 3.85 -23.90 52.36
C GLN A 27 3.97 -24.59 50.99
N LYS A 28 4.74 -25.69 50.90
CA LYS A 28 4.79 -26.53 49.69
C LYS A 28 3.41 -26.97 49.23
N ARG A 29 2.53 -27.42 50.13
CA ARG A 29 1.15 -27.80 49.77
C ARG A 29 0.31 -26.64 49.24
N LYS A 30 0.52 -25.40 49.72
CA LYS A 30 -0.13 -24.20 49.15
C LYS A 30 0.41 -23.89 47.76
N ASP A 31 1.74 -23.96 47.57
CA ASP A 31 2.39 -23.71 46.29
C ASP A 31 1.98 -24.76 45.24
N ASP A 32 1.89 -26.03 45.63
CA ASP A 32 1.41 -27.13 44.79
C ASP A 32 -0.07 -26.96 44.40
N TYR A 33 -0.92 -26.46 45.31
CA TYR A 33 -2.32 -26.14 45.01
C TYR A 33 -2.45 -24.95 44.03
N LEU A 34 -1.62 -23.92 44.18
CA LEU A 34 -1.55 -22.80 43.23
C LEU A 34 -1.06 -23.26 41.85
N ARG A 35 -0.08 -24.17 41.80
CA ARG A 35 0.39 -24.79 40.54
C ARG A 35 -0.69 -25.65 39.90
N LEU A 36 -1.42 -26.44 40.69
CA LEU A 36 -2.48 -27.32 40.19
C LEU A 36 -3.64 -26.51 39.60
N THR A 37 -4.11 -25.48 40.32
CA THR A 37 -5.16 -24.56 39.79
C THR A 37 -4.68 -23.74 38.59
N GLY A 38 -3.39 -23.41 38.49
CA GLY A 38 -2.78 -22.85 37.29
C GLY A 38 -2.81 -23.82 36.11
N ASN A 39 -2.45 -25.08 36.34
CA ASN A 39 -2.48 -26.14 35.32
C ASN A 39 -3.91 -26.43 34.84
N GLU A 40 -4.91 -26.43 35.73
CA GLU A 40 -6.33 -26.59 35.36
C GLU A 40 -6.81 -25.47 34.41
N ARG A 41 -6.40 -24.21 34.65
CA ARG A 41 -6.69 -23.10 33.72
C ARG A 41 -6.01 -23.30 32.37
N ASN A 42 -4.73 -23.65 32.38
CA ASN A 42 -3.97 -23.93 31.14
C ASN A 42 -4.61 -25.08 30.34
N ILE A 43 -5.15 -26.11 31.00
CA ILE A 43 -5.88 -27.21 30.34
C ILE A 43 -7.16 -26.68 29.69
N ALA A 44 -7.98 -25.89 30.39
CA ALA A 44 -9.20 -25.31 29.85
C ALA A 44 -8.92 -24.36 28.66
N GLU A 45 -7.86 -23.56 28.73
CA GLU A 45 -7.41 -22.71 27.62
C GLU A 45 -6.96 -23.54 26.41
N LEU A 46 -6.20 -24.62 26.63
CA LEU A 46 -5.78 -25.54 25.56
C LEU A 46 -6.97 -26.29 24.93
N GLU A 47 -8.00 -26.63 25.70
CA GLU A 47 -9.24 -27.24 25.19
C GLU A 47 -10.04 -26.25 24.34
N ALA A 48 -10.23 -25.01 24.80
CA ALA A 48 -10.86 -23.95 24.02
C ALA A 48 -10.11 -23.65 22.71
N LEU A 49 -8.78 -23.62 22.74
CA LEU A 49 -7.95 -23.45 21.54
C LEU A 49 -8.05 -24.66 20.58
N ARG A 50 -8.18 -25.89 21.09
CA ARG A 50 -8.43 -27.09 20.26
C ARG A 50 -9.79 -27.03 19.58
N GLU A 51 -10.84 -26.62 20.28
CA GLU A 51 -12.16 -26.42 19.66
C GLU A 51 -12.14 -25.37 18.57
N MET A 52 -11.51 -24.22 18.81
CA MET A 52 -11.37 -23.17 17.80
C MET A 52 -10.58 -23.66 16.59
N LYS A 53 -9.51 -24.44 16.81
CA LYS A 53 -8.75 -25.09 15.72
C LYS A 53 -9.62 -26.05 14.90
N ILE A 54 -10.47 -26.86 15.53
CA ILE A 54 -11.40 -27.76 14.82
C ILE A 54 -12.39 -26.94 13.98
N LYS A 55 -13.05 -25.94 14.57
CA LYS A 55 -14.00 -25.04 13.87
C LYS A 55 -13.36 -24.32 12.67
N LEU A 56 -12.10 -23.88 12.81
CA LEU A 56 -11.33 -23.27 11.72
C LEU A 56 -10.97 -24.28 10.61
N VAL A 57 -10.57 -25.51 10.95
CA VAL A 57 -10.29 -26.57 9.98
C VAL A 57 -11.57 -26.98 9.23
N GLU A 58 -12.70 -27.09 9.92
CA GLU A 58 -14.00 -27.37 9.30
C GLU A 58 -14.42 -26.25 8.33
N SER A 59 -14.31 -24.99 8.76
CA SER A 59 -14.58 -23.81 7.92
C SER A 59 -13.68 -23.77 6.69
N ASN A 60 -12.37 -23.99 6.86
CA ASN A 60 -11.43 -24.03 5.75
C ASN A 60 -11.76 -25.18 4.77
N SER A 61 -12.10 -26.37 5.28
CA SER A 61 -12.53 -27.50 4.43
C SER A 61 -13.82 -27.17 3.65
N ARG A 62 -14.73 -26.38 4.22
CA ARG A 62 -15.97 -25.94 3.57
C ARG A 62 -15.68 -24.94 2.46
N LEU A 63 -14.82 -23.94 2.73
CA LEU A 63 -14.38 -22.97 1.73
C LEU A 63 -13.64 -23.65 0.58
N GLN A 64 -12.75 -24.61 0.88
CA GLN A 64 -12.01 -25.36 -0.14
C GLN A 64 -12.94 -26.19 -1.05
N ARG A 65 -14.00 -26.82 -0.51
CA ARG A 65 -15.03 -27.49 -1.33
C ARG A 65 -15.81 -26.49 -2.21
N GLN A 66 -16.20 -25.34 -1.65
CA GLN A 66 -16.92 -24.30 -2.40
C GLN A 66 -16.07 -23.72 -3.53
N LEU A 67 -14.76 -23.56 -3.31
CA LEU A 67 -13.81 -23.11 -4.31
C LEU A 67 -13.70 -24.14 -5.45
N GLN A 68 -13.51 -25.43 -5.13
CA GLN A 68 -13.51 -26.51 -6.13
C GLN A 68 -14.83 -26.64 -6.92
N GLU A 69 -15.98 -26.41 -6.30
CA GLU A 69 -17.26 -26.35 -7.01
C GLU A 69 -17.36 -25.17 -7.97
N LYS A 70 -16.76 -24.01 -7.62
CA LYS A 70 -16.73 -22.82 -8.47
C LYS A 70 -15.77 -22.98 -9.63
N GLU A 71 -14.58 -23.55 -9.40
CA GLU A 71 -13.62 -23.92 -10.45
C GLU A 71 -14.25 -24.87 -11.47
N LYS A 72 -14.94 -25.93 -11.01
CA LYS A 72 -15.66 -26.86 -11.91
C LYS A 72 -16.71 -26.15 -12.77
N LYS A 73 -17.51 -25.27 -12.17
CA LYS A 73 -18.51 -24.47 -12.89
C LYS A 73 -17.89 -23.51 -13.89
N LEU A 74 -16.71 -22.94 -13.59
CA LEU A 74 -15.97 -22.09 -14.53
C LEU A 74 -15.46 -22.91 -15.72
N ILE A 75 -14.88 -24.09 -15.48
CA ILE A 75 -14.44 -25.02 -16.53
C ILE A 75 -15.62 -25.49 -17.40
N GLU A 76 -16.77 -25.81 -16.79
CA GLU A 76 -18.00 -26.17 -17.51
C GLU A 76 -18.49 -25.01 -18.38
N LEU A 77 -18.56 -23.78 -17.85
CA LEU A 77 -18.95 -22.59 -18.63
C LEU A 77 -17.96 -22.28 -19.76
N SER A 78 -16.66 -22.45 -19.53
CA SER A 78 -15.62 -22.28 -20.56
C SER A 78 -15.79 -23.30 -21.70
N LYS A 79 -16.03 -24.58 -21.38
CA LYS A 79 -16.34 -25.61 -22.38
C LYS A 79 -17.62 -25.30 -23.16
N MET A 80 -18.69 -24.89 -22.48
CA MET A 80 -19.92 -24.45 -23.14
C MET A 80 -19.71 -23.21 -24.02
N GLY A 81 -18.73 -22.35 -23.68
CA GLY A 81 -18.29 -21.23 -24.52
C GLY A 81 -17.57 -21.69 -25.78
N GLN A 82 -16.61 -22.61 -25.64
CA GLN A 82 -15.88 -23.22 -26.77
C GLN A 82 -16.83 -23.99 -27.70
N GLU A 83 -17.76 -24.78 -27.17
CA GLU A 83 -18.80 -25.46 -27.97
C GLU A 83 -19.69 -24.48 -28.74
N LYS A 84 -20.03 -23.33 -28.15
CA LYS A 84 -20.79 -22.28 -28.84
C LYS A 84 -19.97 -21.62 -29.94
N LEU A 85 -18.69 -21.34 -29.71
CA LEU A 85 -17.79 -20.76 -30.72
C LEU A 85 -17.63 -21.69 -31.92
N VAL A 86 -17.43 -22.99 -31.69
CA VAL A 86 -17.39 -24.00 -32.77
C VAL A 86 -18.72 -24.04 -33.52
N ARG A 87 -19.87 -24.00 -32.83
CA ARG A 87 -21.19 -23.94 -33.48
C ARG A 87 -21.43 -22.65 -34.26
N LEU A 88 -20.85 -21.52 -33.85
CA LEU A 88 -20.92 -20.26 -34.60
C LEU A 88 -20.09 -20.34 -35.88
N SER A 89 -18.85 -20.82 -35.80
CA SER A 89 -18.00 -21.07 -36.98
C SER A 89 -18.66 -22.06 -37.95
N GLU A 90 -19.25 -23.15 -37.44
CA GLU A 90 -20.05 -24.09 -38.22
C GLU A 90 -21.32 -23.48 -38.86
N LEU A 91 -21.85 -22.38 -38.32
CA LEU A 91 -23.00 -21.67 -38.88
C LEU A 91 -22.55 -20.59 -39.88
N GLU A 92 -21.40 -19.96 -39.65
CA GLU A 92 -20.73 -19.04 -40.57
C GLU A 92 -20.35 -19.79 -41.86
N GLU A 93 -19.67 -20.94 -41.78
CA GLU A 93 -19.37 -21.79 -42.95
C GLU A 93 -20.65 -22.20 -43.72
N LYS A 94 -21.74 -22.50 -43.01
CA LYS A 94 -23.03 -22.84 -43.64
C LYS A 94 -23.68 -21.61 -44.29
N LEU A 95 -23.55 -20.43 -43.70
CA LEU A 95 -24.02 -19.17 -44.28
C LEU A 95 -23.21 -18.83 -45.54
N GLU A 96 -21.88 -18.98 -45.52
CA GLU A 96 -21.01 -18.79 -46.69
C GLU A 96 -21.44 -19.69 -47.86
N ILE A 97 -21.68 -20.99 -47.60
CA ILE A 97 -22.18 -21.94 -48.62
C ILE A 97 -23.55 -21.49 -49.16
N ILE A 98 -24.48 -21.09 -48.30
CA ILE A 98 -25.80 -20.60 -48.71
C ILE A 98 -25.70 -19.29 -49.51
N THR A 99 -24.78 -18.39 -49.16
CA THR A 99 -24.55 -17.15 -49.94
C THR A 99 -23.99 -17.46 -51.32
N VAL A 100 -23.05 -18.41 -51.45
CA VAL A 100 -22.52 -18.83 -52.75
C VAL A 100 -23.59 -19.54 -53.59
N GLU A 101 -24.45 -20.38 -52.98
CA GLU A 101 -25.60 -20.97 -53.67
C GLU A 101 -26.61 -19.91 -54.14
N LYS A 102 -26.83 -18.86 -53.35
CA LYS A 102 -27.67 -17.71 -53.72
C LYS A 102 -27.06 -16.91 -54.87
N GLU A 103 -25.78 -16.55 -54.80
CA GLU A 103 -25.08 -15.81 -55.85
C GLU A 103 -25.09 -16.59 -57.18
N MET A 104 -24.78 -17.90 -57.15
CA MET A 104 -24.89 -18.77 -58.33
C MET A 104 -26.33 -18.92 -58.86
N ALA A 105 -27.36 -18.68 -58.04
CA ALA A 105 -28.76 -18.66 -58.48
C ALA A 105 -29.15 -17.30 -59.08
N GLU A 106 -28.63 -16.21 -58.53
CA GLU A 106 -28.78 -14.84 -59.06
C GLU A 106 -28.10 -14.70 -60.43
N GLU A 107 -26.83 -15.13 -60.58
CA GLU A 107 -26.14 -15.15 -61.89
C GLU A 107 -26.93 -15.95 -62.95
N LYS A 108 -27.49 -17.11 -62.59
CA LYS A 108 -28.32 -17.92 -63.50
C LYS A 108 -29.63 -17.22 -63.85
N ALA A 109 -30.23 -16.50 -62.93
CA ALA A 109 -31.45 -15.73 -63.18
C ALA A 109 -31.17 -14.53 -64.10
N GLU A 110 -30.05 -13.82 -63.89
CA GLU A 110 -29.60 -12.73 -64.75
C GLU A 110 -29.29 -13.21 -66.19
N LEU A 111 -28.59 -14.34 -66.33
CA LEU A 111 -28.34 -14.97 -67.64
C LEU A 111 -29.65 -15.34 -68.36
N LEU A 112 -30.58 -16.01 -67.66
CA LEU A 112 -31.88 -16.35 -68.23
C LEU A 112 -32.71 -15.11 -68.58
N GLN A 113 -32.59 -14.03 -67.81
CA GLN A 113 -33.25 -12.76 -68.12
C GLN A 113 -32.65 -12.12 -69.38
N ALA A 114 -31.32 -12.13 -69.52
CA ALA A 114 -30.64 -11.65 -70.73
C ALA A 114 -31.02 -12.46 -71.98
N ASP A 115 -31.11 -13.79 -71.88
CA ASP A 115 -31.58 -14.66 -72.97
C ASP A 115 -33.05 -14.33 -73.35
N ILE A 116 -33.92 -14.09 -72.37
CA ILE A 116 -35.30 -13.65 -72.60
C ILE A 116 -35.36 -12.27 -73.29
N GLU A 117 -34.48 -11.34 -72.93
CA GLU A 117 -34.39 -10.02 -73.57
C GLU A 117 -33.88 -10.11 -75.01
N PHE A 118 -32.89 -10.98 -75.29
CA PHE A 118 -32.41 -11.28 -76.63
C PHE A 118 -33.50 -11.92 -77.51
N GLU A 119 -34.23 -12.92 -76.99
CA GLU A 119 -35.34 -13.53 -77.73
C GLU A 119 -36.51 -12.56 -77.94
N LYS A 120 -36.80 -11.65 -76.99
CA LYS A 120 -37.78 -10.57 -77.19
C LYS A 120 -37.38 -9.62 -78.32
N GLN A 121 -36.09 -9.25 -78.43
CA GLN A 121 -35.61 -8.43 -79.54
C GLN A 121 -35.83 -9.15 -80.88
N ARG A 122 -35.49 -10.44 -80.95
CA ARG A 122 -35.70 -11.26 -82.16
C ARG A 122 -37.17 -11.41 -82.54
N VAL A 123 -38.08 -11.52 -81.56
CA VAL A 123 -39.54 -11.51 -81.81
C VAL A 123 -40.00 -10.14 -82.32
N GLN A 124 -39.50 -9.03 -81.78
CA GLN A 124 -39.84 -7.68 -82.26
C GLN A 124 -39.38 -7.45 -83.71
N GLU A 125 -38.20 -7.94 -84.09
CA GLU A 125 -37.72 -7.92 -85.48
C GLU A 125 -38.68 -8.68 -86.41
N GLN A 126 -39.11 -9.90 -86.02
CA GLN A 126 -40.05 -10.71 -86.78
C GLN A 126 -41.46 -10.09 -86.85
N GLU A 127 -41.93 -9.43 -85.79
CA GLU A 127 -43.20 -8.69 -85.79
C GLU A 127 -43.14 -7.49 -86.74
N ILE A 128 -42.00 -6.80 -86.85
CA ILE A 128 -41.81 -5.72 -87.83
C ILE A 128 -41.83 -6.26 -89.25
N GLU A 129 -41.15 -7.38 -89.54
CA GLU A 129 -41.20 -8.05 -90.84
C GLU A 129 -42.63 -8.46 -91.24
N LEU A 130 -43.39 -9.06 -90.33
CA LEU A 130 -44.79 -9.44 -90.57
C LEU A 130 -45.71 -8.24 -90.80
N ASN A 131 -45.47 -7.12 -90.13
CA ASN A 131 -46.25 -5.89 -90.34
C ASN A 131 -45.92 -5.23 -91.69
N LEU A 132 -44.67 -5.30 -92.16
CA LEU A 132 -44.31 -4.87 -93.52
C LEU A 132 -45.02 -5.72 -94.58
N LEU A 133 -44.97 -7.06 -94.43
CA LEU A 133 -45.64 -8.00 -95.35
C LEU A 133 -47.17 -7.86 -95.37
N ARG A 134 -47.81 -7.51 -94.25
CA ARG A 134 -49.26 -7.20 -94.23
C ARG A 134 -49.61 -5.94 -95.01
N ASN A 135 -48.82 -4.87 -94.86
CA ASN A 135 -49.03 -3.62 -95.60
C ASN A 135 -48.82 -3.79 -97.12
N GLU A 136 -48.03 -4.76 -97.56
CA GLU A 136 -47.86 -5.10 -98.99
C GLU A 136 -49.03 -5.91 -99.59
N ILE A 137 -49.90 -6.50 -98.74
CA ILE A 137 -51.04 -7.33 -99.17
C ILE A 137 -52.35 -6.53 -99.27
N GLU A 138 -52.50 -5.40 -98.57
CA GLU A 138 -53.73 -4.58 -98.57
C GLU A 138 -53.85 -3.55 -99.72
N GLN A 139 -52.99 -3.61 -100.75
CA GLN A 139 -53.12 -2.77 -101.96
C GLN A 139 -53.26 -3.57 -103.26
N LYS A 140 -54.45 -4.16 -103.49
CA LYS A 140 -54.96 -4.53 -104.83
C LYS A 140 -56.45 -4.94 -104.85
N GLU A 141 -57.10 -4.64 -105.98
CA GLU A 141 -58.36 -5.22 -106.49
C GLU A 141 -59.68 -4.85 -105.75
N ASP A 142 -60.83 -4.58 -106.39
CA ASP A 142 -61.10 -4.30 -107.82
C ASP A 142 -62.50 -3.71 -108.14
N ASN A 143 -62.54 -2.87 -109.19
CA ASN A 143 -63.52 -2.75 -110.31
C ASN A 143 -65.07 -2.51 -110.19
N ILE A 144 -65.58 -1.87 -111.27
CA ILE A 144 -66.89 -1.18 -111.47
C ILE A 144 -67.43 -1.48 -112.89
N PRO A 145 -68.69 -1.93 -113.08
CA PRO A 145 -69.72 -1.14 -113.82
C PRO A 145 -71.20 -1.50 -113.42
N GLU A 146 -72.33 -1.13 -114.07
CA GLU A 146 -72.96 0.07 -114.70
C GLU A 146 -74.43 -0.31 -115.12
N ASP A 147 -75.29 0.70 -115.33
CA ASP A 147 -76.56 0.85 -116.11
C ASP A 147 -77.23 -0.34 -116.87
N ASP A 148 -78.56 -0.35 -117.13
CA ASP A 148 -79.23 0.48 -118.17
C ASP A 148 -80.78 0.29 -118.19
N CYS A 149 -81.53 1.31 -118.64
CA CYS A 149 -82.77 1.19 -119.44
C CYS A 149 -83.43 2.55 -119.77
N ILE A 150 -83.48 2.89 -121.06
CA ILE A 150 -84.04 4.15 -121.58
C ILE A 150 -85.27 3.91 -122.49
N LEU A 151 -86.41 4.50 -122.08
CA LEU A 151 -87.50 5.03 -122.92
C LEU A 151 -88.31 4.08 -123.86
N HIS A 152 -89.57 4.33 -124.23
CA HIS A 152 -90.63 5.21 -123.71
C HIS A 152 -91.92 4.95 -124.50
N LEU A 153 -93.08 5.08 -123.84
CA LEU A 153 -94.40 5.43 -124.41
C LEU A 153 -94.96 4.59 -125.58
N LYS A 154 -96.20 4.12 -125.42
CA LYS A 154 -97.32 4.91 -125.99
C LYS A 154 -98.69 4.66 -125.35
N LEU A 155 -99.07 5.64 -124.53
CA LEU A 155 -100.19 6.52 -124.88
C LEU A 155 -101.60 5.88 -124.91
N LEU A 156 -101.91 5.03 -123.93
CA LEU A 156 -103.31 4.81 -123.52
C LEU A 156 -103.51 4.74 -121.99
N GLU A 157 -102.44 4.59 -121.21
CA GLU A 157 -102.53 4.41 -119.76
C GLU A 157 -102.80 5.70 -118.96
N TYR A 158 -102.75 6.89 -119.59
CA TYR A 158 -102.82 8.20 -118.92
C TYR A 158 -104.06 8.44 -118.02
N GLN A 159 -105.11 7.63 -118.12
CA GLN A 159 -106.29 7.69 -117.24
C GLN A 159 -106.37 6.56 -116.20
N ASN A 160 -105.68 5.42 -116.39
CA ASN A 160 -105.51 4.40 -115.36
C ASN A 160 -104.27 4.65 -114.48
N MET A 161 -103.28 5.36 -115.03
CA MET A 161 -102.01 5.70 -114.39
C MET A 161 -102.23 6.55 -113.14
N LYS A 162 -103.12 7.55 -113.13
CA LYS A 162 -103.30 8.40 -111.92
C LYS A 162 -103.84 7.66 -110.69
N LEU A 163 -104.70 6.65 -110.87
CA LEU A 163 -105.21 5.84 -109.75
C LEU A 163 -104.22 4.73 -109.36
N ARG A 164 -103.48 4.16 -110.32
CA ARG A 164 -102.34 3.28 -110.00
C ARG A 164 -101.19 4.04 -109.35
N GLU A 165 -100.86 5.28 -109.75
CA GLU A 165 -99.82 6.14 -109.14
C GLU A 165 -100.15 6.56 -107.72
N ALA A 166 -101.44 6.68 -107.36
CA ALA A 166 -101.82 6.95 -105.97
C ALA A 166 -101.56 5.71 -105.09
N VAL A 167 -101.94 4.52 -105.57
CA VAL A 167 -101.69 3.25 -104.87
C VAL A 167 -100.22 2.86 -104.89
N VAL A 168 -99.51 3.10 -105.99
CA VAL A 168 -98.07 2.88 -106.16
C VAL A 168 -97.30 3.84 -105.28
N ARG A 169 -97.54 5.17 -105.30
CA ARG A 169 -96.85 6.07 -104.35
C ARG A 169 -97.19 5.76 -102.89
N MET A 170 -98.41 5.31 -102.57
CA MET A 170 -98.70 4.91 -101.20
C MET A 170 -98.02 3.59 -100.82
N ARG A 171 -97.91 2.63 -101.74
CA ARG A 171 -97.11 1.39 -101.58
C ARG A 171 -95.62 1.70 -101.47
N ASP A 172 -95.11 2.62 -102.27
CA ASP A 172 -93.69 2.98 -102.34
C ASP A 172 -93.29 3.84 -101.14
N VAL A 173 -94.17 4.71 -100.63
CA VAL A 173 -94.00 5.39 -99.33
C VAL A 173 -94.15 4.41 -98.16
N ILE A 174 -95.04 3.42 -98.23
CA ILE A 174 -95.10 2.35 -97.21
C ILE A 174 -93.88 1.42 -97.29
N GLY A 175 -93.34 1.20 -98.49
CA GLY A 175 -92.10 0.47 -98.75
C GLY A 175 -90.90 1.22 -98.18
N GLN A 176 -90.73 2.48 -98.55
CA GLN A 176 -89.71 3.36 -97.98
C GLN A 176 -89.83 3.46 -96.46
N LEU A 177 -91.03 3.68 -95.91
CA LEU A 177 -91.22 3.69 -94.45
C LEU A 177 -91.00 2.32 -93.78
N ALA A 178 -91.06 1.21 -94.54
CA ALA A 178 -90.69 -0.11 -94.03
C ALA A 178 -89.17 -0.35 -94.11
N GLU A 179 -88.52 0.13 -95.18
CA GLU A 179 -87.06 0.15 -95.37
C GLU A 179 -86.39 1.07 -94.36
N ASP A 180 -86.77 2.35 -94.27
CA ASP A 180 -86.33 3.32 -93.26
C ASP A 180 -86.53 2.78 -91.83
N LYS A 181 -87.67 2.10 -91.57
CA LYS A 181 -87.92 1.46 -90.26
C LYS A 181 -87.02 0.25 -90.04
N GLN A 182 -86.73 -0.53 -91.07
CA GLN A 182 -85.81 -1.67 -91.00
C GLN A 182 -84.37 -1.19 -90.77
N GLU A 183 -83.93 -0.14 -91.45
CA GLU A 183 -82.64 0.53 -91.22
C GLU A 183 -82.56 1.12 -89.81
N LEU A 184 -83.59 1.81 -89.34
CA LEU A 184 -83.63 2.33 -87.97
C LEU A 184 -83.66 1.22 -86.91
N VAL A 185 -84.29 0.07 -87.19
CA VAL A 185 -84.24 -1.11 -86.30
C VAL A 185 -82.84 -1.70 -86.30
N GLN A 186 -82.22 -1.91 -87.46
CA GLN A 186 -80.84 -2.41 -87.57
C GLN A 186 -79.83 -1.46 -86.89
N GLY A 187 -79.96 -0.15 -87.08
CA GLY A 187 -79.14 0.85 -86.41
C GLY A 187 -79.33 0.85 -84.89
N ASN A 188 -80.56 0.66 -84.39
CA ASN A 188 -80.80 0.48 -82.95
C ASN A 188 -80.24 -0.85 -82.43
N GLU A 189 -80.24 -1.92 -83.22
CA GLU A 189 -79.60 -3.19 -82.85
C GLU A 189 -78.07 -3.05 -82.78
N VAL A 190 -77.44 -2.36 -83.72
CA VAL A 190 -76.01 -2.03 -83.67
C VAL A 190 -75.68 -1.17 -82.44
N LEU A 191 -76.38 -0.05 -82.23
CA LEU A 191 -76.16 0.81 -81.05
C LEU A 191 -76.41 0.09 -79.72
N LYS A 192 -77.34 -0.87 -79.68
CA LYS A 192 -77.59 -1.71 -78.51
C LYS A 192 -76.46 -2.72 -78.29
N ASN A 193 -75.89 -3.29 -79.35
CA ASN A 193 -74.72 -4.16 -79.28
C ASN A 193 -73.48 -3.37 -78.83
N ASP A 194 -73.26 -2.17 -79.36
CA ASP A 194 -72.16 -1.27 -78.97
C ASP A 194 -72.29 -0.80 -77.51
N SER A 195 -73.51 -0.48 -77.07
CA SER A 195 -73.78 -0.19 -75.66
C SER A 195 -73.47 -1.40 -74.77
N ALA A 196 -73.80 -2.61 -75.22
CA ALA A 196 -73.50 -3.85 -74.48
C ALA A 196 -72.01 -4.22 -74.49
N THR A 197 -71.24 -3.90 -75.53
CA THR A 197 -69.77 -4.09 -75.53
C THR A 197 -69.08 -3.03 -74.67
N LEU A 198 -69.49 -1.76 -74.74
CA LEU A 198 -69.00 -0.69 -73.87
C LEU A 198 -69.25 -0.99 -72.39
N VAL A 199 -70.43 -1.49 -72.02
CA VAL A 199 -70.69 -1.92 -70.62
C VAL A 199 -69.73 -3.02 -70.18
N LYS A 200 -69.48 -4.05 -71.01
CA LYS A 200 -68.51 -5.12 -70.71
C LYS A 200 -67.08 -4.58 -70.56
N ILE A 201 -66.68 -3.63 -71.41
CA ILE A 201 -65.35 -2.98 -71.31
C ILE A 201 -65.24 -2.18 -70.01
N CYS A 202 -66.27 -1.41 -69.65
CA CYS A 202 -66.33 -0.69 -68.38
C CYS A 202 -66.30 -1.61 -67.16
N GLU A 203 -66.98 -2.76 -67.20
CA GLU A 203 -66.93 -3.77 -66.14
C GLU A 203 -65.53 -4.41 -66.03
N ASN A 204 -64.88 -4.73 -67.16
CA ASN A 204 -63.51 -5.25 -67.17
C ASN A 204 -62.51 -4.24 -66.61
N LEU A 205 -62.52 -2.99 -67.11
CA LEU A 205 -61.65 -1.91 -66.61
C LEU A 205 -61.87 -1.63 -65.12
N LYS A 206 -63.11 -1.75 -64.62
CA LYS A 206 -63.41 -1.63 -63.19
C LYS A 206 -62.84 -2.80 -62.37
N ASN A 207 -62.88 -4.02 -62.90
CA ASN A 207 -62.29 -5.19 -62.26
C ASN A 207 -60.76 -5.10 -62.25
N GLU A 208 -60.15 -4.65 -63.34
CA GLU A 208 -58.71 -4.36 -63.44
C GLU A 208 -58.29 -3.28 -62.44
N LEU A 209 -59.03 -2.17 -62.36
CA LEU A 209 -58.81 -1.11 -61.39
C LEU A 209 -58.90 -1.64 -59.95
N GLN A 210 -59.93 -2.43 -59.61
CA GLN A 210 -60.04 -3.04 -58.27
C GLN A 210 -58.90 -4.01 -57.97
N ASN A 211 -58.39 -4.74 -58.97
CA ASN A 211 -57.24 -5.61 -58.78
C ASN A 211 -55.95 -4.81 -58.57
N ALA A 212 -55.76 -3.69 -59.29
CA ALA A 212 -54.65 -2.76 -59.09
C ALA A 212 -54.73 -2.05 -57.72
N GLU A 213 -55.92 -1.65 -57.27
CA GLU A 213 -56.13 -1.09 -55.92
C GLU A 213 -55.75 -2.11 -54.83
N ARG A 214 -56.14 -3.39 -54.98
CA ARG A 214 -55.75 -4.46 -54.06
C ARG A 214 -54.25 -4.71 -54.05
N THR A 215 -53.57 -4.75 -55.20
CA THR A 215 -52.11 -4.94 -55.24
C THR A 215 -51.38 -3.74 -54.64
N ILE A 216 -51.86 -2.51 -54.82
CA ILE A 216 -51.33 -1.30 -54.16
C ILE A 216 -51.45 -1.42 -52.63
N VAL A 217 -52.58 -1.90 -52.10
CA VAL A 217 -52.73 -2.11 -50.64
C VAL A 217 -51.75 -3.15 -50.12
N LEU A 218 -51.66 -4.33 -50.77
CA LEU A 218 -50.73 -5.39 -50.37
C LEU A 218 -49.25 -4.95 -50.44
N LEU A 219 -48.89 -4.13 -51.44
CA LEU A 219 -47.56 -3.56 -51.55
C LEU A 219 -47.27 -2.54 -50.44
N LYS A 220 -48.26 -1.72 -50.04
CA LYS A 220 -48.12 -0.81 -48.89
C LYS A 220 -47.94 -1.57 -47.58
N GLU A 221 -48.77 -2.57 -47.31
CA GLU A 221 -48.63 -3.42 -46.11
C GLU A 221 -47.25 -4.10 -46.06
N ARG A 222 -46.73 -4.56 -47.21
CA ARG A 222 -45.38 -5.12 -47.31
C ARG A 222 -44.29 -4.06 -47.06
N ILE A 223 -44.45 -2.83 -47.56
CA ILE A 223 -43.53 -1.72 -47.31
C ILE A 223 -43.54 -1.35 -45.82
N GLU A 224 -44.71 -1.23 -45.20
CA GLU A 224 -44.84 -0.94 -43.77
C GLU A 224 -44.14 -2.02 -42.93
N ALA A 225 -44.41 -3.30 -43.20
CA ALA A 225 -43.73 -4.43 -42.54
C ALA A 225 -42.21 -4.43 -42.75
N THR A 226 -41.70 -4.07 -43.94
CA THR A 226 -40.26 -3.93 -44.14
C THR A 226 -39.69 -2.75 -43.36
N THR A 227 -40.34 -1.58 -43.35
CA THR A 227 -39.85 -0.41 -42.59
C THR A 227 -39.85 -0.64 -41.07
N ASP A 228 -40.78 -1.43 -40.54
CA ASP A 228 -40.76 -1.83 -39.12
C ASP A 228 -39.67 -2.86 -38.82
N SER A 229 -39.36 -3.75 -39.78
CA SER A 229 -38.18 -4.63 -39.67
C SER A 229 -36.86 -3.86 -39.74
N GLU A 230 -36.77 -2.82 -40.57
CA GLU A 230 -35.60 -1.93 -40.67
C GLU A 230 -35.35 -1.19 -39.36
N LYS A 231 -36.38 -0.59 -38.74
CA LYS A 231 -36.28 0.04 -37.41
C LYS A 231 -35.80 -0.94 -36.33
N MET A 232 -36.28 -2.19 -36.38
CA MET A 232 -35.84 -3.22 -35.44
C MET A 232 -34.37 -3.62 -35.68
N ILE A 233 -33.94 -3.71 -36.93
CA ILE A 233 -32.53 -3.92 -37.31
C ILE A 233 -31.68 -2.75 -36.82
N GLU A 234 -32.09 -1.50 -37.04
CA GLU A 234 -31.40 -0.29 -36.58
C GLU A 234 -31.17 -0.34 -35.05
N ILE A 235 -32.23 -0.58 -34.26
CA ILE A 235 -32.16 -0.72 -32.80
C ILE A 235 -31.26 -1.89 -32.37
N LEU A 236 -31.23 -2.99 -33.12
CA LEU A 236 -30.34 -4.12 -32.85
C LEU A 236 -28.88 -3.78 -33.19
N THR A 237 -28.62 -3.05 -34.28
CA THR A 237 -27.26 -2.62 -34.66
C THR A 237 -26.70 -1.60 -33.68
N GLU A 238 -27.50 -0.62 -33.24
CA GLU A 238 -27.11 0.33 -32.20
C GLU A 238 -26.72 -0.42 -30.92
N LYS A 239 -27.59 -1.33 -30.43
CA LYS A 239 -27.30 -2.17 -29.25
C LYS A 239 -26.07 -3.07 -29.43
N ASN A 240 -25.83 -3.60 -30.63
CA ASN A 240 -24.66 -4.43 -30.88
C ASN A 240 -23.38 -3.58 -30.80
N MET A 241 -23.36 -2.41 -31.45
CA MET A 241 -22.27 -1.45 -31.36
C MET A 241 -22.01 -1.01 -29.91
N ASP A 242 -23.07 -0.78 -29.14
CA ASP A 242 -23.03 -0.42 -27.72
C ASP A 242 -22.48 -1.54 -26.82
N LEU A 243 -22.69 -2.80 -27.20
CA LEU A 243 -22.12 -3.97 -26.53
C LEU A 243 -20.67 -4.22 -26.94
N GLU A 244 -20.31 -4.04 -28.21
CA GLU A 244 -18.94 -4.11 -28.71
C GLU A 244 -18.03 -3.02 -28.12
N MET A 245 -18.55 -1.82 -27.90
CA MET A 245 -17.81 -0.76 -27.19
C MET A 245 -17.57 -1.16 -25.73
N LYS A 246 -18.58 -1.70 -25.04
CA LYS A 246 -18.44 -2.17 -23.66
C LYS A 246 -17.48 -3.37 -23.55
N LEU A 247 -17.54 -4.32 -24.48
CA LEU A 247 -16.59 -5.42 -24.57
C LEU A 247 -15.16 -4.91 -24.73
N ARG A 248 -14.91 -4.02 -25.71
CA ARG A 248 -13.58 -3.42 -25.90
C ARG A 248 -13.05 -2.70 -24.66
N THR A 249 -13.90 -1.91 -23.97
CA THR A 249 -13.46 -1.26 -22.71
C THR A 249 -13.20 -2.26 -21.58
N LEU A 250 -13.92 -3.39 -21.54
CA LEU A 250 -13.67 -4.43 -20.56
C LEU A 250 -12.39 -5.21 -20.87
N GLU A 251 -12.14 -5.50 -22.14
CA GLU A 251 -10.90 -6.12 -22.64
C GLU A 251 -9.68 -5.25 -22.30
N GLU A 252 -9.72 -3.94 -22.59
CA GLU A 252 -8.68 -2.97 -22.21
C GLU A 252 -8.43 -2.97 -20.68
N THR A 253 -9.49 -2.94 -19.86
CA THR A 253 -9.30 -3.02 -18.39
C THR A 253 -8.76 -4.38 -17.93
N VAL A 254 -9.03 -5.48 -18.64
CA VAL A 254 -8.47 -6.79 -18.31
C VAL A 254 -6.99 -6.85 -18.66
N GLU A 255 -6.58 -6.29 -19.81
CA GLU A 255 -5.16 -6.16 -20.18
C GLU A 255 -4.39 -5.32 -19.14
N ASP A 256 -4.96 -4.19 -18.69
CA ASP A 256 -4.39 -3.38 -17.59
C ASP A 256 -4.25 -4.19 -16.28
N TYR A 257 -5.27 -4.96 -15.88
CA TYR A 257 -5.20 -5.80 -14.69
C TYR A 257 -4.19 -6.95 -14.83
N GLU A 258 -4.01 -7.53 -16.01
CA GLU A 258 -2.99 -8.55 -16.27
C GLU A 258 -1.57 -7.96 -16.24
N ALA A 259 -1.37 -6.76 -16.77
CA ALA A 259 -0.11 -6.02 -16.67
C ALA A 259 0.25 -5.70 -15.20
N ILE A 260 -0.72 -5.22 -14.41
CA ILE A 260 -0.54 -5.00 -12.97
C ILE A 260 -0.20 -6.32 -12.26
N ARG A 261 -0.90 -7.42 -12.57
CA ARG A 261 -0.62 -8.73 -11.96
C ARG A 261 0.78 -9.24 -12.29
N SER A 262 1.26 -9.04 -13.53
CA SER A 262 2.63 -9.38 -13.92
C SER A 262 3.67 -8.58 -13.11
N MET A 263 3.44 -7.28 -12.92
CA MET A 263 4.31 -6.43 -12.11
C MET A 263 4.30 -6.85 -10.63
N ASP A 264 3.13 -7.19 -10.07
CA ASP A 264 3.00 -7.72 -8.71
C ASP A 264 3.72 -9.08 -8.55
N GLU A 265 3.68 -9.96 -9.56
CA GLU A 265 4.41 -11.23 -9.57
C GLU A 265 5.95 -11.00 -9.54
N GLU A 266 6.46 -10.03 -10.32
CA GLU A 266 7.88 -9.62 -10.30
C GLU A 266 8.30 -8.98 -8.95
N ILE A 267 7.47 -8.09 -8.40
CA ILE A 267 7.71 -7.47 -7.09
C ILE A 267 7.73 -8.53 -5.98
N LEU A 268 6.84 -9.53 -6.03
CA LEU A 268 6.82 -10.62 -5.06
C LEU A 268 8.06 -11.52 -5.17
N GLU A 269 8.61 -11.77 -6.36
CA GLU A 269 9.84 -12.57 -6.48
C GLU A 269 11.06 -11.80 -5.98
N THR A 270 11.22 -10.52 -6.35
CA THR A 270 12.33 -9.68 -5.81
C THR A 270 12.26 -9.54 -4.28
N GLN A 271 11.06 -9.49 -3.69
CA GLN A 271 10.87 -9.56 -2.24
C GLN A 271 11.31 -10.90 -1.65
N ARG A 272 11.00 -12.04 -2.29
CA ARG A 272 11.47 -13.37 -1.84
C ARG A 272 12.98 -13.53 -1.96
N GLU A 273 13.59 -12.97 -2.99
CA GLU A 273 15.04 -13.00 -3.18
C GLU A 273 15.75 -12.18 -2.09
N THR A 274 15.32 -10.94 -1.85
CA THR A 274 15.88 -10.10 -0.78
C THR A 274 15.63 -10.68 0.62
N GLU A 275 14.47 -11.31 0.87
CA GLU A 275 14.21 -12.04 2.12
C GLU A 275 15.17 -13.25 2.29
N ARG A 276 15.53 -13.93 1.20
CA ARG A 276 16.49 -15.04 1.19
C ARG A 276 17.90 -14.54 1.51
N GLU A 277 18.35 -13.48 0.83
CA GLU A 277 19.66 -12.85 1.07
C GLU A 277 19.81 -12.40 2.54
N LEU A 278 18.80 -11.70 3.09
CA LEU A 278 18.82 -11.25 4.49
C LEU A 278 18.83 -12.43 5.49
N LYS A 279 18.22 -13.56 5.17
CA LYS A 279 18.31 -14.79 6.00
C LYS A 279 19.70 -15.41 5.94
N GLU A 280 20.32 -15.45 4.77
CA GLU A 280 21.69 -15.95 4.61
C GLU A 280 22.70 -15.07 5.37
N GLU A 281 22.57 -13.74 5.29
CA GLU A 281 23.37 -12.80 6.11
C GLU A 281 23.15 -13.01 7.62
N PHE A 282 21.90 -13.20 8.06
CA PHE A 282 21.55 -13.46 9.45
C PHE A 282 22.16 -14.77 9.96
N ASP A 283 22.11 -15.86 9.18
CA ASP A 283 22.69 -17.15 9.54
C ASP A 283 24.23 -17.09 9.58
N LEU A 284 24.87 -16.36 8.66
CA LEU A 284 26.30 -16.07 8.71
C LEU A 284 26.68 -15.27 9.96
N ALA A 285 25.89 -14.27 10.33
CA ALA A 285 26.09 -13.49 11.55
C ALA A 285 25.93 -14.36 12.82
N ASN A 286 24.91 -15.22 12.87
CA ASN A 286 24.71 -16.17 13.96
C ASN A 286 25.86 -17.17 14.09
N CYS A 287 26.36 -17.70 12.97
CA CYS A 287 27.54 -18.57 12.96
C CYS A 287 28.79 -17.83 13.49
N ARG A 288 28.97 -16.55 13.13
CA ARG A 288 30.06 -15.71 13.67
C ARG A 288 29.91 -15.47 15.17
N ILE A 289 28.70 -15.20 15.65
CA ILE A 289 28.41 -15.05 17.09
C ILE A 289 28.69 -16.37 17.83
N GLY A 290 28.23 -17.51 17.31
CA GLY A 290 28.50 -18.84 17.89
C GLY A 290 29.99 -19.15 18.00
N ASN A 291 30.77 -18.84 16.96
CA ASN A 291 32.22 -18.98 16.96
C ASN A 291 32.91 -18.07 18.01
N LEU A 292 32.46 -16.82 18.15
CA LEU A 292 32.98 -15.91 19.17
C LEU A 292 32.63 -16.36 20.59
N LEU A 293 31.41 -16.87 20.82
CA LEU A 293 30.99 -17.45 22.11
C LEU A 293 31.82 -18.70 22.45
N ALA A 294 32.13 -19.54 21.47
CA ALA A 294 33.02 -20.69 21.66
C ALA A 294 34.45 -20.25 22.03
N GLN A 295 34.99 -19.21 21.37
CA GLN A 295 36.29 -18.64 21.73
C GLN A 295 36.30 -18.05 23.14
N ILE A 296 35.26 -17.28 23.52
CA ILE A 296 35.10 -16.74 24.87
C ILE A 296 35.08 -17.87 25.92
N LYS A 297 34.40 -18.99 25.64
CA LYS A 297 34.40 -20.16 26.52
C LYS A 297 35.80 -20.75 26.70
N VAL A 298 36.56 -20.93 25.62
CA VAL A 298 37.95 -21.43 25.66
C VAL A 298 38.85 -20.48 26.45
N TYR A 299 38.72 -19.17 26.26
CA TYR A 299 39.48 -18.19 27.06
C TYR A 299 39.06 -18.18 28.55
N GLY A 300 37.77 -18.38 28.85
CA GLY A 300 37.29 -18.55 30.23
C GLY A 300 37.91 -19.79 30.91
N GLU A 301 37.93 -20.92 30.22
CA GLU A 301 38.58 -22.15 30.70
C GLU A 301 40.09 -21.96 30.96
N GLN A 302 40.78 -21.18 30.12
CA GLN A 302 42.19 -20.81 30.33
C GLN A 302 42.38 -19.89 31.56
N VAL A 303 41.48 -18.91 31.75
CA VAL A 303 41.52 -18.03 32.95
C VAL A 303 41.33 -18.85 34.23
N ASP A 304 40.37 -19.77 34.25
CA ASP A 304 40.16 -20.71 35.36
C ASP A 304 41.41 -21.55 35.69
N GLU A 305 42.17 -21.98 34.68
CA GLU A 305 43.44 -22.69 34.87
C GLU A 305 44.53 -21.78 35.45
N TYR A 306 44.63 -20.54 34.96
CA TYR A 306 45.56 -19.55 35.51
C TYR A 306 45.19 -19.16 36.95
N GLU A 307 43.92 -19.01 37.30
CA GLU A 307 43.48 -18.77 38.68
C GLU A 307 43.86 -19.93 39.60
N LYS A 308 43.62 -21.18 39.19
CA LYS A 308 44.05 -22.38 39.92
C LYS A 308 45.58 -22.40 40.12
N MET A 309 46.35 -21.95 39.12
CA MET A 309 47.81 -21.82 39.22
C MET A 309 48.22 -20.71 40.19
N VAL A 310 47.61 -19.53 40.12
CA VAL A 310 47.84 -18.41 41.04
C VAL A 310 47.48 -18.78 42.48
N MET A 311 46.41 -19.54 42.71
CA MET A 311 46.07 -20.04 44.05
C MET A 311 47.13 -21.00 44.61
N LYS A 312 47.71 -21.87 43.77
CA LYS A 312 48.85 -22.73 44.17
C LYS A 312 50.08 -21.89 44.53
N PHE A 313 50.42 -20.87 43.73
CA PHE A 313 51.52 -19.96 44.06
C PHE A 313 51.27 -19.16 45.34
N ARG A 314 50.06 -18.62 45.55
CA ARG A 314 49.68 -17.92 46.80
C ARG A 314 49.82 -18.84 48.01
N ARG A 315 49.37 -20.09 47.92
CA ARG A 315 49.56 -21.09 48.99
C ARG A 315 51.03 -21.35 49.27
N LYS A 316 51.85 -21.55 48.24
CA LYS A 316 53.30 -21.77 48.43
C LYS A 316 54.01 -20.54 49.00
N ILE A 317 53.58 -19.33 48.66
CA ILE A 317 54.07 -18.08 49.28
C ILE A 317 53.68 -18.01 50.76
N ILE A 318 52.46 -18.43 51.13
CA ILE A 318 52.04 -18.52 52.55
C ILE A 318 52.91 -19.54 53.29
N GLU A 319 53.08 -20.75 52.78
CA GLU A 319 53.96 -21.77 53.37
C GLU A 319 55.40 -21.25 53.56
N LEU A 320 55.98 -20.59 52.55
CA LEU A 320 57.32 -20.00 52.64
C LEU A 320 57.38 -18.83 53.63
N ASN A 321 56.34 -18.02 53.73
CA ASN A 321 56.26 -16.94 54.71
C ASN A 321 56.12 -17.50 56.14
N GLU A 322 55.38 -18.58 56.34
CA GLU A 322 55.30 -19.30 57.63
C GLU A 322 56.66 -19.91 58.01
N GLU A 323 57.38 -20.52 57.06
CA GLU A 323 58.77 -20.98 57.28
C GLU A 323 59.73 -19.83 57.60
N ILE A 324 59.62 -18.70 56.89
CA ILE A 324 60.44 -17.50 57.14
C ILE A 324 60.10 -16.92 58.51
N GLN A 325 58.81 -16.83 58.88
CA GLN A 325 58.38 -16.29 60.16
C GLN A 325 58.81 -17.19 61.31
N GLY A 326 58.69 -18.52 61.17
CA GLY A 326 59.23 -19.47 62.16
C GLY A 326 60.74 -19.29 62.38
N ARG A 327 61.52 -19.15 61.30
CA ARG A 327 62.96 -18.82 61.41
C ARG A 327 63.21 -17.41 61.96
N GLN A 328 62.36 -16.43 61.67
CA GLN A 328 62.46 -15.10 62.27
C GLN A 328 62.16 -15.15 63.77
N ASP A 329 61.19 -15.93 64.21
CA ASP A 329 60.86 -16.13 65.62
C ASP A 329 61.99 -16.88 66.35
N GLU A 330 62.61 -17.89 65.74
CA GLU A 330 63.85 -18.50 66.23
C GLU A 330 64.98 -17.45 66.36
N ILE A 331 65.20 -16.63 65.32
CA ILE A 331 66.18 -15.53 65.31
C ILE A 331 65.82 -14.46 66.34
N ILE A 332 64.53 -14.19 66.62
CA ILE A 332 64.07 -13.23 67.62
C ILE A 332 64.23 -13.81 69.02
N ILE A 333 63.99 -15.10 69.25
CA ILE A 333 64.28 -15.77 70.53
C ILE A 333 65.78 -15.71 70.82
N LEU A 334 66.62 -16.05 69.83
CA LEU A 334 68.08 -15.94 69.92
C LEU A 334 68.54 -14.48 70.10
N ASN A 335 67.96 -13.52 69.37
CA ASN A 335 68.30 -12.10 69.54
C ASN A 335 67.77 -11.52 70.85
N LYS A 336 66.66 -11.98 71.39
CA LYS A 336 66.10 -11.55 72.69
C LYS A 336 66.86 -12.15 73.86
N GLN A 337 67.54 -13.28 73.65
CA GLN A 337 68.59 -13.80 74.52
C GLN A 337 69.91 -13.01 74.41
N LEU A 338 70.17 -12.32 73.28
CA LEU A 338 71.41 -11.57 73.01
C LEU A 338 71.32 -10.04 73.23
N LYS A 339 70.13 -9.43 73.09
CA LYS A 339 69.90 -7.98 73.09
C LYS A 339 68.50 -7.64 73.62
N GLY A 340 68.48 -6.84 74.68
CA GLY A 340 67.29 -6.11 75.09
C GLY A 340 67.08 -4.84 74.25
N GLU A 341 65.81 -4.45 74.16
CA GLU A 341 65.28 -3.13 73.77
C GLU A 341 65.36 -2.64 72.30
N ASN A 342 64.32 -1.84 71.97
CA ASN A 342 64.24 -0.84 70.89
C ASN A 342 63.90 -1.29 69.45
N VAL A 343 62.65 -1.72 69.22
CA VAL A 343 61.93 -1.48 67.94
C VAL A 343 60.47 -1.09 68.21
N SER A 344 60.15 0.20 68.17
CA SER A 344 58.76 0.70 68.30
C SER A 344 58.35 1.72 67.22
N ASN A 345 59.31 2.39 66.57
CA ASN A 345 59.02 3.52 65.66
C ASN A 345 58.88 3.16 64.16
N THR A 346 59.04 1.90 63.75
CA THR A 346 58.93 1.48 62.33
C THR A 346 57.53 1.03 61.93
N ILE A 347 56.72 0.53 62.87
CA ILE A 347 55.42 -0.09 62.60
C ILE A 347 54.34 0.96 62.27
N SER A 348 54.41 2.15 62.87
CA SER A 348 53.43 3.24 62.67
C SER A 348 53.51 3.92 61.30
N VAL A 349 54.69 3.97 60.69
CA VAL A 349 54.89 4.56 59.35
C VAL A 349 54.38 3.61 58.26
N GLN A 350 54.62 2.30 58.42
CA GLN A 350 54.15 1.28 57.47
C GLN A 350 52.63 1.14 57.47
N SER A 351 51.95 1.23 58.62
CA SER A 351 50.48 1.15 58.69
C SER A 351 49.80 2.37 58.06
N ALA A 352 50.38 3.57 58.18
CA ALA A 352 49.92 4.77 57.49
C ALA A 352 50.09 4.65 55.95
N GLN A 353 51.20 4.08 55.48
CA GLN A 353 51.42 3.85 54.05
C GLN A 353 50.49 2.76 53.48
N LEU A 354 50.24 1.68 54.22
CA LEU A 354 49.31 0.62 53.82
C LEU A 354 47.86 1.13 53.77
N THR A 355 47.42 1.90 54.76
CA THR A 355 46.05 2.48 54.74
C THR A 355 45.88 3.53 53.64
N ALA A 356 46.91 4.34 53.35
CA ALA A 356 46.92 5.22 52.18
C ALA A 356 46.85 4.42 50.86
N ALA A 357 47.65 3.36 50.71
CA ALA A 357 47.65 2.53 49.51
C ALA A 357 46.29 1.84 49.28
N THR A 358 45.72 1.20 50.30
CA THR A 358 44.39 0.58 50.24
C THR A 358 43.30 1.61 49.89
N ARG A 359 43.38 2.82 50.44
CA ARG A 359 42.47 3.92 50.10
C ARG A 359 42.61 4.34 48.64
N THR A 360 43.83 4.56 48.14
CA THR A 360 44.05 4.91 46.72
C THR A 360 43.60 3.79 45.77
N PHE A 361 43.68 2.52 46.19
CA PHE A 361 43.16 1.41 45.41
C PHE A 361 41.62 1.35 45.42
N ALA A 362 40.97 1.59 46.56
CA ALA A 362 39.51 1.72 46.62
C ALA A 362 39.01 2.89 45.74
N GLU A 363 39.62 4.07 45.87
CA GLU A 363 39.31 5.25 45.04
C GLU A 363 39.58 4.99 43.54
N MET A 364 40.55 4.12 43.19
CA MET A 364 40.79 3.66 41.82
C MET A 364 39.70 2.70 41.33
N VAL A 365 39.32 1.70 42.12
CA VAL A 365 38.25 0.74 41.78
C VAL A 365 36.92 1.46 41.59
N ASP A 366 36.54 2.35 42.52
CA ASP A 366 35.33 3.17 42.42
C ASP A 366 35.35 4.02 41.13
N ARG A 367 36.52 4.58 40.77
CA ARG A 367 36.69 5.34 39.52
C ARG A 367 36.52 4.48 38.27
N GLU A 368 37.02 3.24 38.25
CA GLU A 368 36.80 2.33 37.11
C GLU A 368 35.34 1.87 37.01
N VAL A 369 34.69 1.57 38.14
CA VAL A 369 33.26 1.22 38.19
C VAL A 369 32.41 2.36 37.64
N CYS A 370 32.58 3.59 38.16
CA CYS A 370 31.87 4.76 37.64
C CYS A 370 32.21 5.09 36.18
N ALA A 371 33.41 4.74 35.69
CA ALA A 371 33.77 4.90 34.28
C ALA A 371 33.05 3.89 33.37
N LEU A 372 32.87 2.65 33.83
CA LEU A 372 32.08 1.63 33.14
C LEU A 372 30.58 1.99 33.13
N GLU A 373 30.02 2.38 34.28
CA GLU A 373 28.65 2.86 34.39
C GLU A 373 28.40 4.05 33.44
N LEU A 374 29.28 5.06 33.46
CA LEU A 374 29.19 6.21 32.56
C LEU A 374 29.27 5.81 31.08
N LYS A 375 30.10 4.82 30.71
CA LYS A 375 30.17 4.31 29.33
C LYS A 375 28.83 3.72 28.89
N TYR A 376 28.23 2.86 29.70
CA TYR A 376 26.96 2.22 29.36
C TYR A 376 25.77 3.20 29.39
N GLU A 377 25.78 4.19 30.28
CA GLU A 377 24.78 5.29 30.27
C GLU A 377 24.91 6.18 29.01
N ILE A 378 26.13 6.41 28.51
CA ILE A 378 26.34 7.12 27.23
C ILE A 378 25.83 6.26 26.05
N GLU A 379 26.11 4.96 26.04
CA GLU A 379 25.59 4.04 25.02
C GLU A 379 24.06 3.99 25.04
N LEU A 380 23.45 3.82 26.22
CA LEU A 380 21.99 3.87 26.41
C LEU A 380 21.41 5.21 25.94
N SER A 381 22.02 6.34 26.30
CA SER A 381 21.59 7.66 25.82
C SER A 381 21.66 7.80 24.30
N ASN A 382 22.64 7.18 23.65
CA ASN A 382 22.78 7.21 22.20
C ASN A 382 21.75 6.28 21.52
N TYR A 383 21.47 5.10 22.08
CA TYR A 383 20.38 4.26 21.61
C TYR A 383 19.02 4.95 21.77
N LEU A 384 18.75 5.58 22.91
CA LEU A 384 17.51 6.34 23.14
C LEU A 384 17.34 7.50 22.14
N LYS A 385 18.42 8.20 21.77
CA LYS A 385 18.37 9.24 20.72
C LYS A 385 18.01 8.68 19.34
N ALA A 386 18.38 7.44 19.02
CA ALA A 386 18.04 6.81 17.75
C ALA A 386 16.53 6.52 17.60
N PHE A 387 15.79 6.44 18.72
CA PHE A 387 14.33 6.32 18.73
C PHE A 387 13.59 7.68 18.71
N LEU A 388 14.30 8.82 18.73
CA LEU A 388 13.68 10.15 18.73
C LEU A 388 13.54 10.71 17.29
N PRO A 389 12.45 11.43 16.97
CA PRO A 389 12.27 12.01 15.63
C PRO A 389 13.36 13.01 15.25
N GLU A 390 13.72 13.11 13.97
CA GLU A 390 14.74 14.06 13.49
C GLU A 390 14.45 15.53 13.89
N SER A 391 13.17 15.89 14.01
CA SER A 391 12.73 17.22 14.49
C SER A 391 13.24 17.57 15.90
N PHE A 392 13.51 16.58 16.75
CA PHE A 392 14.10 16.75 18.08
C PHE A 392 15.54 17.28 18.01
N SER A 393 16.30 16.83 17.01
CA SER A 393 17.74 17.06 16.85
C SER A 393 18.10 18.30 16.02
N LYS A 394 17.10 19.02 15.49
CA LYS A 394 17.31 20.28 14.75
C LYS A 394 17.81 21.39 15.71
N PRO A 395 18.68 22.31 15.25
CA PRO A 395 19.16 23.40 16.09
C PRO A 395 18.01 24.30 16.56
N GLY A 396 17.94 24.56 17.85
CA GLY A 396 16.80 25.24 18.50
C GLY A 396 15.58 24.34 18.75
N GLY A 397 15.68 23.03 18.48
CA GLY A 397 14.67 22.03 18.82
C GLY A 397 14.75 21.58 20.29
N ASP A 398 13.91 20.60 20.64
CA ASP A 398 13.75 20.14 22.03
C ASP A 398 15.03 19.56 22.64
N SER A 399 15.94 19.01 21.82
CA SER A 399 17.26 18.57 22.28
C SER A 399 18.08 19.71 22.88
N ASP A 400 18.08 20.90 22.25
CA ASP A 400 18.82 22.06 22.76
C ASP A 400 18.20 22.63 24.03
N ALA A 401 16.88 22.58 24.17
CA ALA A 401 16.15 22.92 25.39
C ALA A 401 16.52 22.01 26.59
N ILE A 402 16.61 20.69 26.35
CA ILE A 402 17.04 19.70 27.35
C ILE A 402 18.52 19.90 27.70
N LEU A 403 19.38 20.08 26.68
CA LEU A 403 20.80 20.34 26.87
C LEU A 403 21.03 21.63 27.67
N LEU A 404 20.31 22.71 27.39
CA LEU A 404 20.36 23.97 28.17
C LEU A 404 20.08 23.73 29.66
N THR A 405 19.02 22.98 29.97
CA THR A 405 18.59 22.66 31.34
C THR A 405 19.65 21.86 32.10
N ILE A 406 20.24 20.86 31.45
CA ILE A 406 21.31 20.04 32.02
C ILE A 406 22.60 20.87 32.16
N ARG A 407 22.96 21.68 31.17
CA ARG A 407 24.17 22.52 31.16
C ARG A 407 24.17 23.54 32.28
N CYS A 408 23.05 24.25 32.52
CA CYS A 408 22.94 25.18 33.66
C CYS A 408 23.20 24.48 34.99
N SER A 409 22.57 23.31 35.19
CA SER A 409 22.74 22.47 36.40
C SER A 409 24.18 21.99 36.56
N ARG A 410 24.82 21.54 35.47
CA ARG A 410 26.19 21.02 35.47
C ARG A 410 27.24 22.12 35.69
N LEU A 411 27.03 23.30 35.13
CA LEU A 411 27.89 24.47 35.33
C LEU A 411 27.80 25.00 36.78
N SER A 412 26.61 24.99 37.37
CA SER A 412 26.36 25.24 38.79
C SER A 412 27.14 24.26 39.69
N ALA A 413 27.14 22.97 39.35
CA ALA A 413 27.90 21.94 40.06
C ALA A 413 29.43 22.11 39.87
N LYS A 414 29.92 22.35 38.64
CA LYS A 414 31.34 22.57 38.34
C LYS A 414 31.92 23.78 39.08
N THR A 415 31.20 24.91 39.11
CA THR A 415 31.66 26.11 39.84
C THR A 415 31.71 25.88 41.35
N ALA A 416 30.74 25.16 41.91
CA ALA A 416 30.76 24.76 43.32
C ALA A 416 31.91 23.77 43.63
N MET A 417 32.21 22.85 42.72
CA MET A 417 33.34 21.90 42.84
C MET A 417 34.69 22.63 42.78
N LEU A 418 34.90 23.51 41.79
CA LEU A 418 36.11 24.34 41.68
C LEU A 418 36.32 25.21 42.92
N THR A 419 35.24 25.79 43.47
CA THR A 419 35.27 26.54 44.74
C THR A 419 35.77 25.66 45.89
N LYS A 420 35.31 24.40 46.00
CA LYS A 420 35.77 23.47 47.05
C LYS A 420 37.26 23.10 46.88
N LEU A 421 37.69 22.76 45.67
CA LEU A 421 39.09 22.40 45.41
C LEU A 421 40.06 23.56 45.66
N LEU A 422 39.69 24.79 45.27
CA LEU A 422 40.51 25.97 45.54
C LEU A 422 40.62 26.25 47.04
N ASN A 423 39.55 26.11 47.83
CA ASN A 423 39.62 26.24 49.29
C ASN A 423 40.46 25.13 49.96
N LEU A 424 40.54 23.94 49.36
CA LEU A 424 41.41 22.85 49.85
C LEU A 424 42.90 23.11 49.55
N LYS A 425 43.22 23.63 48.36
CA LYS A 425 44.59 24.00 47.95
C LYS A 425 45.07 25.26 48.68
N CYS A 426 44.20 26.24 48.89
CA CYS A 426 44.53 27.54 49.48
C CYS A 426 44.15 27.62 50.96
N GLN A 427 44.94 26.95 51.81
CA GLN A 427 44.79 27.07 53.26
C GLN A 427 45.30 28.43 53.75
N PHE A 428 44.37 29.33 54.10
CA PHE A 428 44.70 30.60 54.73
C PHE A 428 45.31 30.37 56.12
N PRO A 429 46.35 31.13 56.53
CA PRO A 429 46.94 30.98 57.85
C PRO A 429 45.92 31.22 58.97
N PRO A 430 45.88 30.39 60.03
CA PRO A 430 45.05 30.67 61.20
C PRO A 430 45.52 31.97 61.87
N GLY A 431 44.63 32.98 61.87
CA GLY A 431 44.94 34.35 62.31
C GLY A 431 45.22 35.36 61.17
N GLY A 432 45.12 34.94 59.90
CA GLY A 432 45.13 35.84 58.74
C GLY A 432 46.51 36.35 58.28
N MET A 433 46.48 37.36 57.40
CA MET A 433 47.67 37.90 56.73
C MET A 433 48.59 38.68 57.69
N ARG A 434 49.73 38.09 58.05
CA ARG A 434 50.78 38.78 58.83
C ARG A 434 51.77 39.53 57.93
N ARG A 435 52.37 40.62 58.41
CA ARG A 435 53.36 41.46 57.68
C ARG A 435 54.47 40.68 56.98
N GLU A 436 54.96 39.60 57.61
CA GLU A 436 56.01 38.73 57.07
C GLU A 436 55.65 38.03 55.75
N HIS A 437 54.36 37.77 55.50
CA HIS A 437 53.88 37.17 54.26
C HIS A 437 53.86 38.16 53.08
N VAL A 438 53.92 39.47 53.37
CA VAL A 438 53.89 40.56 52.39
C VAL A 438 55.31 41.03 52.06
N THR A 439 56.21 41.06 53.04
CA THR A 439 57.57 41.62 52.88
C THR A 439 58.66 40.59 52.60
N LYS A 440 58.39 39.29 52.75
CA LYS A 440 59.38 38.20 52.55
C LYS A 440 58.94 37.11 51.56
N SER A 441 57.74 37.21 50.98
CA SER A 441 57.18 36.15 50.12
C SER A 441 56.10 36.71 49.20
N HIS A 442 55.88 36.07 48.04
CA HIS A 442 54.75 36.36 47.14
C HIS A 442 53.42 35.74 47.62
N LYS A 443 53.43 34.97 48.72
CA LYS A 443 52.21 34.33 49.29
C LYS A 443 51.06 35.31 49.57
N ALA A 444 51.36 36.57 49.91
CA ALA A 444 50.32 37.59 50.08
C ALA A 444 49.58 37.92 48.78
N GLU A 445 50.31 37.99 47.66
CA GLU A 445 49.78 38.24 46.32
C GLU A 445 48.95 37.04 45.83
N GLN A 446 49.47 35.83 46.06
CA GLN A 446 48.73 34.56 45.86
C GLN A 446 47.40 34.58 46.58
N TRP A 447 47.38 34.75 47.90
CA TRP A 447 46.14 34.73 48.67
C TRP A 447 45.17 35.85 48.29
N ALA A 448 45.66 37.02 47.86
CA ALA A 448 44.82 38.09 47.34
C ALA A 448 44.19 37.73 45.97
N HIS A 449 44.96 37.12 45.06
CA HIS A 449 44.45 36.63 43.78
C HIS A 449 43.43 35.50 43.97
N TYR A 450 43.75 34.48 44.79
CA TYR A 450 42.83 33.40 45.13
C TYR A 450 41.53 33.93 45.77
N ALA A 451 41.61 34.88 46.70
CA ALA A 451 40.42 35.50 47.30
C ALA A 451 39.58 36.28 46.27
N LYS A 452 40.22 37.03 45.37
CA LYS A 452 39.55 37.70 44.23
C LYS A 452 38.88 36.68 43.31
N PHE A 453 39.56 35.60 42.95
CA PHE A 453 39.03 34.55 42.08
C PHE A 453 37.85 33.82 42.74
N LEU A 454 37.94 33.48 44.03
CA LEU A 454 36.83 32.88 44.79
C LEU A 454 35.61 33.81 44.89
N PHE A 455 35.82 35.11 45.02
CA PHE A 455 34.74 36.11 44.98
C PHE A 455 34.09 36.18 43.59
N LEU A 456 34.87 36.19 42.51
CA LEU A 456 34.32 36.16 41.15
C LEU A 456 33.59 34.84 40.85
N LEU A 457 34.15 33.70 41.28
CA LEU A 457 33.56 32.38 41.10
C LEU A 457 32.26 32.21 41.89
N SER A 458 32.14 32.81 43.08
CA SER A 458 30.89 32.77 43.86
C SER A 458 29.80 33.66 43.24
N ASN A 459 30.16 34.85 42.73
CA ASN A 459 29.25 35.70 41.95
C ASN A 459 28.77 34.99 40.67
N PHE A 460 29.68 34.34 39.95
CA PHE A 460 29.36 33.56 38.75
C PHE A 460 28.46 32.36 39.09
N SER A 461 28.75 31.62 40.16
CA SER A 461 27.88 30.53 40.65
C SER A 461 26.49 31.03 41.06
N CYS A 462 26.38 32.24 41.63
CA CYS A 462 25.10 32.88 41.92
C CYS A 462 24.31 33.19 40.64
N ALA A 463 24.94 33.81 39.63
CA ALA A 463 24.32 34.09 38.34
C ALA A 463 23.84 32.79 37.64
N ILE A 464 24.66 31.73 37.63
CA ILE A 464 24.27 30.44 37.05
C ILE A 464 23.08 29.83 37.78
N ARG A 465 23.03 29.90 39.12
CA ARG A 465 21.87 29.38 39.89
C ARG A 465 20.59 30.16 39.62
N GLN A 466 20.69 31.45 39.32
CA GLN A 466 19.54 32.24 38.85
C GLN A 466 19.09 31.74 37.47
N CYS A 467 20.00 31.51 36.51
CA CYS A 467 19.69 30.89 35.23
C CYS A 467 19.08 29.48 35.37
N GLU A 468 19.65 28.63 36.23
CA GLU A 468 19.17 27.28 36.55
C GLU A 468 17.75 27.31 37.12
N SER A 469 17.47 28.24 38.04
CA SER A 469 16.14 28.45 38.63
C SER A 469 15.13 29.02 37.63
N ALA A 470 15.55 29.89 36.71
CA ALA A 470 14.69 30.40 35.65
C ALA A 470 14.32 29.27 34.67
N VAL A 471 15.33 28.58 34.12
CA VAL A 471 15.16 27.49 33.14
C VAL A 471 14.29 26.36 33.70
N ARG A 472 14.44 25.97 34.97
CA ARG A 472 13.57 24.95 35.62
C ARG A 472 12.13 25.39 35.90
N ARG A 473 11.83 26.70 35.86
CA ARG A 473 10.49 27.26 36.12
C ARG A 473 9.80 27.78 34.85
N CYS A 474 10.50 27.81 33.72
CA CYS A 474 9.92 28.17 32.43
C CYS A 474 8.90 27.13 31.94
N THR A 475 7.87 27.59 31.25
CA THR A 475 7.01 26.72 30.43
C THR A 475 7.77 26.24 29.19
N MET A 476 7.36 25.09 28.61
CA MET A 476 8.01 24.49 27.44
C MET A 476 8.21 25.46 26.28
N GLU A 477 7.19 26.29 25.99
CA GLU A 477 7.26 27.32 24.92
C GLU A 477 8.25 28.46 25.19
N ARG A 478 8.55 28.76 26.46
CA ARG A 478 9.59 29.74 26.83
C ARG A 478 10.96 29.07 26.80
N LEU A 479 11.04 27.80 27.20
CA LEU A 479 12.27 27.01 27.17
C LEU A 479 12.78 26.80 25.73
N SER A 480 11.90 26.50 24.76
CA SER A 480 12.29 26.37 23.35
C SER A 480 12.81 27.67 22.75
N ARG A 481 12.24 28.83 23.12
CA ARG A 481 12.79 30.16 22.73
C ARG A 481 14.16 30.45 23.34
N LEU A 482 14.47 29.87 24.50
CA LEU A 482 15.77 30.00 25.17
C LEU A 482 16.79 28.97 24.66
N ALA A 483 16.37 27.92 23.95
CA ALA A 483 17.23 26.83 23.46
C ALA A 483 18.51 27.30 22.72
N PRO A 484 18.51 28.36 21.87
CA PRO A 484 19.73 28.85 21.21
C PRO A 484 20.86 29.29 22.17
N LEU A 485 20.52 29.70 23.40
CA LEU A 485 21.49 30.08 24.45
C LEU A 485 22.34 28.88 24.92
N GLN A 486 21.94 27.64 24.60
CA GLN A 486 22.71 26.42 24.85
C GLN A 486 24.16 26.58 24.37
N SER A 487 24.32 27.14 23.16
CA SER A 487 25.63 27.27 22.50
C SER A 487 26.56 28.26 23.20
N ASP A 488 26.01 29.28 23.86
CA ASP A 488 26.76 30.27 24.62
C ASP A 488 27.09 29.78 26.03
N ILE A 489 26.12 29.17 26.73
CA ILE A 489 26.39 28.54 28.03
C ILE A 489 27.42 27.40 27.90
N ALA A 490 27.47 26.72 26.75
CA ALA A 490 28.53 25.75 26.44
C ALA A 490 29.93 26.39 26.28
N LYS A 491 30.06 27.67 25.91
CA LYS A 491 31.34 28.42 25.90
C LYS A 491 31.76 28.78 27.32
N GLU A 492 30.81 29.29 28.12
CA GLU A 492 31.03 29.61 29.53
C GLU A 492 31.43 28.37 30.36
N GLU A 493 30.87 27.20 30.04
CA GLU A 493 31.29 25.95 30.68
C GLU A 493 32.71 25.53 30.28
N LYS A 494 33.10 25.65 29.00
CA LYS A 494 34.48 25.38 28.56
C LYS A 494 35.50 26.29 29.25
N MET A 495 35.13 27.54 29.54
CA MET A 495 35.95 28.48 30.30
C MET A 495 36.16 28.01 31.75
N ILE A 496 35.14 27.45 32.41
CA ILE A 496 35.31 26.82 33.74
C ILE A 496 36.14 25.53 33.66
N ASP A 497 35.97 24.72 32.62
CA ASP A 497 36.77 23.50 32.43
C ASP A 497 38.27 23.82 32.28
N GLN A 498 38.62 24.90 31.60
CA GLN A 498 40.01 25.39 31.53
C GLN A 498 40.60 25.71 32.92
N TYR A 499 39.84 26.35 33.82
CA TYR A 499 40.33 26.59 35.19
C TYR A 499 40.42 25.31 36.03
N ILE A 500 39.55 24.31 35.78
CA ILE A 500 39.64 22.99 36.40
C ILE A 500 40.91 22.26 35.92
N ASP A 501 41.23 22.32 34.63
CA ASP A 501 42.46 21.73 34.07
C ASP A 501 43.73 22.46 34.54
N LEU A 502 43.71 23.79 34.68
CA LEU A 502 44.82 24.55 35.29
C LEU A 502 45.04 24.12 36.75
N LEU A 503 43.96 23.90 37.52
CA LEU A 503 44.05 23.44 38.90
C LEU A 503 44.57 22.00 39.00
N LYS A 504 44.12 21.12 38.09
CA LYS A 504 44.53 19.71 38.00
C LYS A 504 46.00 19.53 37.64
N ASN A 505 46.54 20.40 36.78
CA ASN A 505 47.94 20.39 36.36
C ASN A 505 48.83 21.27 37.26
N ASP A 506 48.33 21.68 38.42
CA ASP A 506 48.94 22.60 39.41
C ASP A 506 49.36 24.00 38.91
N ASN A 507 49.11 24.33 37.64
CA ASN A 507 49.48 25.58 36.95
C ASN A 507 48.55 26.79 37.25
N PHE A 508 47.69 26.73 38.27
CA PHE A 508 46.90 27.87 38.69
C PHE A 508 47.73 28.80 39.60
N ASP A 509 48.00 30.01 39.14
CA ASP A 509 48.94 30.97 39.73
C ASP A 509 48.39 32.42 39.73
N GLU A 510 49.17 33.38 40.24
CA GLU A 510 48.84 34.81 40.29
C GLU A 510 48.65 35.44 38.89
N ASN A 511 49.23 34.86 37.85
CA ASN A 511 49.17 35.35 36.47
C ASN A 511 47.91 34.87 35.73
N THR A 512 47.17 33.92 36.30
CA THR A 512 45.95 33.36 35.71
C THR A 512 44.89 34.46 35.55
N SER A 513 44.50 34.76 34.29
CA SER A 513 43.58 35.85 33.99
C SER A 513 42.19 35.62 34.59
N THR A 514 41.63 36.67 35.19
CA THR A 514 40.26 36.69 35.76
C THR A 514 39.20 37.24 34.80
N ASP A 515 39.59 37.65 33.59
CA ASP A 515 38.72 38.42 32.69
C ASP A 515 37.62 37.58 32.03
N GLY A 516 37.88 36.29 31.83
CA GLY A 516 36.88 35.33 31.33
C GLY A 516 35.66 35.26 32.26
N ILE A 517 35.89 35.06 33.56
CA ILE A 517 34.80 34.99 34.55
C ILE A 517 34.06 36.33 34.64
N ASN A 518 34.76 37.47 34.62
CA ASN A 518 34.10 38.78 34.63
C ASN A 518 33.19 39.00 33.40
N LYS A 519 33.61 38.56 32.22
CA LYS A 519 32.77 38.61 30.99
C LYS A 519 31.58 37.65 31.11
N GLY A 520 31.80 36.44 31.61
CA GLY A 520 30.75 35.45 31.87
C GLY A 520 29.68 35.91 32.86
N ILE A 521 30.07 36.53 33.98
CA ILE A 521 29.13 37.13 34.95
C ILE A 521 28.23 38.17 34.26
N ASN A 522 28.85 39.10 33.52
CA ASN A 522 28.12 40.16 32.82
C ASN A 522 27.20 39.61 31.70
N TYR A 523 27.57 38.52 31.05
CA TYR A 523 26.72 37.84 30.07
C TYR A 523 25.53 37.14 30.75
N LEU A 524 25.78 36.34 31.79
CA LEU A 524 24.73 35.59 32.49
C LEU A 524 23.72 36.50 33.17
N GLN A 525 24.15 37.61 33.79
CA GLN A 525 23.24 38.61 34.38
C GLN A 525 22.34 39.27 33.33
N LYS A 526 22.84 39.49 32.11
CA LYS A 526 22.03 40.02 31.00
C LYS A 526 21.03 38.98 30.51
N SER A 527 21.41 37.70 30.40
CA SER A 527 20.50 36.66 29.93
C SER A 527 19.41 36.31 30.96
N THR A 528 19.65 36.37 32.27
CA THR A 528 18.58 36.29 33.29
C THR A 528 17.64 37.48 33.32
N THR A 529 17.99 38.61 32.72
CA THR A 529 17.09 39.78 32.61
C THR A 529 16.12 39.66 31.41
N ILE A 530 16.36 38.69 30.52
CA ILE A 530 15.58 38.46 29.28
C ILE A 530 14.60 37.26 29.43
N ALA A 531 14.80 36.41 30.44
CA ALA A 531 13.95 35.26 30.79
C ALA A 531 12.89 35.59 31.86
#